data_AF-A0A9W6XUR9-F1
#
_entry.id   AF-A0A9W6XUR9-F1
#
_cell.length_a   1.000
_cell.length_b   1.000
_cell.length_c   1.000
_cell.angle_alpha   90.00
_cell.angle_beta   90.00
_cell.angle_gamma   90.00
#
_symmetry.space_group_name_H-M   'P 1'
#
loop_
_entity.id
_entity.type
_entity.pdbx_description
1 polymer ?
#
loop_
_entity_poly.entity_id
_entity_poly.type
_entity_poly.pdbx_seq_one_letter_code
_entity_poly.pdbx_strand_id
1 'polypeptide(L)'
;MLQTENSKINAHEACMVVTAIAHLLPRESRRQEWVLEALQAASKMVLAELNDENTCVEDKQRAAEVLVPLARSFLFVECFDDALFRRTFEEVNSGALDKLNMPPFKLRVLKSKLYQVHLDCELNDRSSEFRLSSALEDECKRVFDAHQKKGKSSSFRLHHLVSSALDEIGLENETSFAAEAGYHLDVVAPKQKIAIELNPSDCYQALEPAEEDKDPVSFGFGDLKARHLERLGWTVIQLHADRFQQLDTLEDRVMHLSMLLEIASAYRTQSKSRK
;
A
#
# COMPACT_ATOMS: atom_id res chain seq x y z
N MET A 1 -1.13 20.36 42.99
CA MET A 1 -0.38 19.52 42.03
C MET A 1 -1.34 18.46 41.52
N LEU A 2 -1.79 18.59 40.27
CA LEU A 2 -2.47 17.49 39.59
C LEU A 2 -1.38 16.47 39.23
N GLN A 3 -1.35 15.33 39.93
CA GLN A 3 -0.65 14.16 39.43
C GLN A 3 -1.39 13.73 38.16
N THR A 4 -0.85 14.11 37.00
CA THR A 4 -1.18 13.42 35.76
C THR A 4 -0.67 12.00 35.92
N GLU A 5 -1.57 11.06 36.22
CA GLU A 5 -1.32 9.66 35.95
C GLU A 5 -0.88 9.58 34.49
N ASN A 6 0.36 9.19 34.24
CA ASN A 6 0.81 8.93 32.88
C ASN A 6 -0.01 7.75 32.38
N SER A 7 -1.11 8.01 31.66
CA SER A 7 -1.89 6.99 30.98
C SER A 7 -0.92 6.21 30.10
N LYS A 8 -0.61 4.97 30.49
CA LYS A 8 0.24 4.08 29.69
C LYS A 8 -0.56 3.69 28.46
N ILE A 9 -0.06 4.07 27.30
CA ILE A 9 -0.58 3.61 26.00
C ILE A 9 -0.52 2.07 25.99
N ASN A 10 -1.64 1.42 25.72
CA ASN A 10 -1.68 -0.05 25.57
C ASN A 10 -1.19 -0.50 24.17
N ALA A 11 -1.00 -1.80 23.95
CA ALA A 11 -0.43 -2.28 22.69
C ALA A 11 -1.32 -1.97 21.47
N HIS A 12 -2.64 -2.01 21.64
CA HIS A 12 -3.59 -1.66 20.59
C HIS A 12 -3.49 -0.18 20.19
N GLU A 13 -3.47 0.72 21.17
CA GLU A 13 -3.31 2.16 20.96
C GLU A 13 -1.94 2.47 20.32
N ALA A 14 -0.87 1.84 20.79
CA ALA A 14 0.46 1.96 20.20
C ALA A 14 0.44 1.55 18.72
N CYS A 15 -0.17 0.41 18.40
CA CYS A 15 -0.35 -0.06 17.03
C CYS A 15 -1.12 0.93 16.16
N MET A 16 -2.20 1.53 16.67
CA MET A 16 -2.96 2.55 15.95
C MET A 16 -2.10 3.77 15.62
N VAL A 17 -1.35 4.28 16.61
CA VAL A 17 -0.47 5.45 16.44
C VAL A 17 0.62 5.19 15.42
N VAL A 18 1.38 4.09 15.56
CA VAL A 18 2.50 3.82 14.63
C VAL A 18 2.01 3.47 13.22
N THR A 19 0.83 2.85 13.09
CA THR A 19 0.21 2.60 11.79
C THR A 19 -0.20 3.91 11.12
N ALA A 20 -0.75 4.86 11.87
CA ALA A 20 -1.07 6.19 11.35
C ALA A 20 0.20 6.93 10.92
N ILE A 21 1.27 6.90 11.73
CA ILE A 21 2.56 7.50 11.40
C ILE A 21 3.12 6.91 10.10
N ALA A 22 3.23 5.57 10.02
CA ALA A 22 3.76 4.89 8.83
C ALA A 22 2.90 5.15 7.57
N HIS A 23 1.60 5.36 7.74
CA HIS A 23 0.69 5.62 6.62
C HIS A 23 0.77 7.07 6.12
N LEU A 24 0.82 8.01 7.05
CA LEU A 24 0.67 9.44 6.78
C LEU A 24 1.99 10.12 6.46
N LEU A 25 3.14 9.59 6.88
CA LEU A 25 4.42 10.24 6.61
C LEU A 25 4.80 10.21 5.12
N PRO A 26 5.49 11.26 4.63
CA PRO A 26 6.15 11.23 3.32
C PRO A 26 7.08 10.04 3.17
N ARG A 27 7.32 9.59 1.93
CA ARG A 27 8.16 8.43 1.65
C ARG A 27 9.58 8.60 2.21
N GLU A 28 10.14 9.80 2.11
CA GLU A 28 11.48 10.15 2.59
C GLU A 28 11.54 10.07 4.12
N SER A 29 10.48 10.53 4.79
CA SER A 29 10.39 10.55 6.26
C SER A 29 10.12 9.18 6.85
N ARG A 30 9.41 8.29 6.14
CA ARG A 30 9.12 6.92 6.58
C ARG A 30 10.37 6.09 6.84
N ARG A 31 11.50 6.42 6.21
CA ARG A 31 12.78 5.71 6.37
C ARG A 31 13.65 6.26 7.50
N GLN A 32 13.16 7.24 8.25
CA GLN A 32 13.89 7.76 9.41
C GLN A 32 13.91 6.70 10.54
N GLU A 33 15.05 6.59 11.22
CA GLU A 33 15.30 5.57 12.24
C GLU A 33 14.23 5.52 13.33
N TRP A 34 13.80 6.69 13.82
CA TRP A 34 12.78 6.78 14.88
C TRP A 34 11.42 6.16 14.48
N VAL A 35 11.07 6.16 13.18
CA VAL A 35 9.83 5.54 12.69
C VAL A 35 9.91 4.02 12.82
N LEU A 36 11.06 3.45 12.44
CA LEU A 36 11.33 2.03 12.59
C LEU A 36 11.37 1.64 14.07
N GLU A 37 12.05 2.42 14.91
CA GLU A 37 12.11 2.18 16.35
C GLU A 37 10.71 2.18 16.99
N ALA A 38 9.86 3.13 16.59
CA ALA A 38 8.47 3.20 17.07
C ALA A 38 7.66 1.96 16.65
N LEU A 39 7.78 1.53 15.39
CA LEU A 39 7.13 0.31 14.90
C LEU A 39 7.63 -0.95 15.61
N GLN A 40 8.94 -1.06 15.84
CA GLN A 40 9.55 -2.18 16.58
C GLN A 40 9.13 -2.18 18.06
N ALA A 41 8.99 -1.01 18.68
CA ALA A 41 8.50 -0.90 20.05
C ALA A 41 7.04 -1.38 20.13
N ALA A 42 6.17 -0.95 19.21
CA ALA A 42 4.78 -1.41 19.14
C ALA A 42 4.70 -2.92 18.86
N SER A 43 5.53 -3.45 17.96
CA SER A 43 5.65 -4.89 17.70
C SER A 43 5.97 -5.67 18.97
N LYS A 44 7.01 -5.26 19.70
CA LYS A 44 7.40 -5.88 20.97
C LYS A 44 6.28 -5.83 22.01
N MET A 45 5.57 -4.71 22.12
CA MET A 45 4.43 -4.57 23.04
C MET A 45 3.31 -5.55 22.69
N VAL A 46 2.90 -5.60 21.42
CA VAL A 46 1.84 -6.50 20.95
C VAL A 46 2.22 -7.96 21.16
N LEU A 47 3.45 -8.34 20.81
CA LEU A 47 3.92 -9.72 20.99
C LEU A 47 4.01 -10.10 22.48
N ALA A 48 4.45 -9.19 23.34
CA ALA A 48 4.50 -9.43 24.78
C ALA A 48 3.09 -9.62 25.36
N GLU A 49 2.12 -8.77 24.98
CA GLU A 49 0.73 -8.88 25.42
C GLU A 49 0.09 -10.19 24.94
N LEU A 50 0.28 -10.57 23.67
CA LEU A 50 -0.30 -11.80 23.13
C LEU A 50 0.31 -13.08 23.72
N ASN A 51 1.57 -13.02 24.15
CA ASN A 51 2.27 -14.14 24.78
C ASN A 51 2.02 -14.22 26.30
N ASP A 52 1.45 -13.19 26.93
CA ASP A 52 1.13 -13.21 28.36
C ASP A 52 -0.01 -14.21 28.63
N GLU A 53 0.22 -15.11 29.59
CA GLU A 53 -0.77 -16.08 30.04
C GLU A 53 -2.01 -15.40 30.64
N ASN A 54 -1.84 -14.20 31.20
CA ASN A 54 -2.91 -13.41 31.83
C ASN A 54 -3.75 -12.62 30.82
N THR A 55 -3.32 -12.50 29.56
CA THR A 55 -4.11 -11.82 28.53
C THR A 55 -5.39 -12.59 28.27
N CYS A 56 -6.52 -11.87 28.27
CA CYS A 56 -7.82 -12.49 28.21
C CYS A 56 -8.04 -13.21 26.87
N VAL A 57 -8.92 -14.22 26.88
CA VAL A 57 -9.20 -15.04 25.69
C VAL A 57 -9.75 -14.18 24.54
N GLU A 58 -10.55 -13.16 24.85
CA GLU A 58 -11.13 -12.24 23.86
C GLU A 58 -10.03 -11.44 23.14
N ASP A 59 -9.05 -10.92 23.88
CA ASP A 59 -7.92 -10.18 23.29
C ASP A 59 -7.05 -11.09 22.41
N LYS A 60 -6.81 -12.34 22.84
CA LYS A 60 -6.10 -13.34 22.03
C LYS A 60 -6.88 -13.68 20.75
N GLN A 61 -8.21 -13.82 20.82
CA GLN A 61 -9.04 -14.05 19.64
C GLN A 61 -8.99 -12.87 18.66
N ARG A 62 -8.80 -11.65 19.16
CA ARG A 62 -8.69 -10.42 18.35
C ARG A 62 -7.27 -10.11 17.88
N ALA A 63 -6.30 -10.98 18.13
CA ALA A 63 -4.89 -10.78 17.75
C ALA A 63 -4.72 -10.38 16.27
N ALA A 64 -5.44 -11.03 15.36
CA ALA A 64 -5.37 -10.74 13.93
C ALA A 64 -5.81 -9.30 13.57
N GLU A 65 -6.66 -8.66 14.39
CA GLU A 65 -7.08 -7.27 14.20
C GLU A 65 -5.92 -6.28 14.39
N VAL A 66 -4.91 -6.67 15.17
CA VAL A 66 -3.74 -5.83 15.51
C VAL A 66 -2.52 -6.24 14.69
N LEU A 67 -2.26 -7.55 14.60
CA LEU A 67 -1.10 -8.10 13.90
C LEU A 67 -1.09 -7.72 12.42
N VAL A 68 -2.23 -7.87 11.72
CA VAL A 68 -2.30 -7.63 10.27
C VAL A 68 -2.06 -6.15 9.90
N PRO A 69 -2.73 -5.16 10.53
CA PRO A 69 -2.42 -3.76 10.26
C PRO A 69 -0.99 -3.38 10.63
N LEU A 70 -0.45 -3.89 11.75
CA LEU A 70 0.91 -3.60 12.16
C LEU A 70 1.93 -4.16 11.17
N ALA A 71 1.79 -5.43 10.77
CA ALA A 71 2.65 -6.04 9.76
C ALA A 71 2.61 -5.25 8.45
N ARG A 72 1.43 -4.80 8.00
CA ARG A 72 1.28 -3.94 6.82
C ARG A 72 1.99 -2.59 6.98
N SER A 73 2.09 -2.03 8.18
CA SER A 73 2.81 -0.78 8.41
C SER A 73 4.31 -0.90 8.15
N PHE A 74 4.90 -2.07 8.44
CA PHE A 74 6.31 -2.36 8.10
C PHE A 74 6.57 -2.31 6.58
N LEU A 75 5.58 -2.67 5.76
CA LEU A 75 5.69 -2.57 4.30
C LEU A 75 5.79 -1.11 3.82
N PHE A 76 5.18 -0.15 4.53
CA PHE A 76 5.23 1.26 4.14
C PHE A 76 6.60 1.89 4.41
N VAL A 77 7.27 1.43 5.46
CA VAL A 77 8.63 1.85 5.84
C VAL A 77 9.71 0.97 5.20
N GLU A 78 9.33 0.05 4.32
CA GLU A 78 10.22 -0.87 3.60
C GLU A 78 11.13 -1.70 4.53
N CYS A 79 10.63 -2.03 5.73
CA CYS A 79 11.32 -2.84 6.73
C CYS A 79 10.57 -4.15 7.00
N PHE A 80 11.17 -5.04 7.80
CA PHE A 80 10.59 -6.34 8.11
C PHE A 80 10.92 -6.73 9.55
N ASP A 81 9.93 -7.24 10.27
CA ASP A 81 10.07 -7.75 11.63
C ASP A 81 9.71 -9.24 11.63
N ASP A 82 10.74 -10.10 11.63
CA ASP A 82 10.58 -11.55 11.54
C ASP A 82 9.63 -12.11 12.61
N ALA A 83 9.71 -11.60 13.84
CA ALA A 83 8.91 -12.12 14.95
C ALA A 83 7.44 -11.74 14.79
N LEU A 84 7.16 -10.49 14.42
CA LEU A 84 5.81 -10.03 14.14
C LEU A 84 5.18 -10.78 12.96
N PHE A 85 5.93 -10.92 11.86
CA PHE A 85 5.43 -11.56 10.65
C PHE A 85 5.17 -13.03 10.89
N ARG A 86 6.10 -13.75 11.54
CA ARG A 86 5.90 -15.16 11.93
C ARG A 86 4.63 -15.32 12.75
N ARG A 87 4.48 -14.52 13.82
CA ARG A 87 3.27 -14.56 14.66
C ARG A 87 2.00 -14.24 13.87
N THR A 88 2.06 -13.28 12.95
CA THR A 88 0.92 -12.90 12.09
C THR A 88 0.46 -14.08 11.22
N PHE A 89 1.39 -14.75 10.53
CA PHE A 89 1.06 -15.88 9.66
C PHE A 89 0.65 -17.13 10.44
N GLU A 90 1.26 -17.42 11.59
CA GLU A 90 0.83 -18.48 12.50
C GLU A 90 -0.63 -18.27 12.94
N GLU A 91 -0.95 -17.06 13.40
CA GLU A 91 -2.28 -16.71 13.89
C GLU A 91 -3.33 -16.86 12.80
N VAL A 92 -3.12 -16.25 11.62
CA VAL A 92 -4.13 -16.27 10.55
C VAL A 92 -4.29 -17.64 9.90
N ASN A 93 -3.19 -18.41 9.74
CA ASN A 93 -3.27 -19.77 9.18
C ASN A 93 -3.90 -20.77 10.16
N SER A 94 -3.93 -20.46 11.46
CA SER A 94 -4.67 -21.23 12.47
C SER A 94 -6.20 -20.96 12.48
N GLY A 95 -6.69 -20.14 11.54
CA GLY A 95 -8.11 -19.80 11.41
C GLY A 95 -8.57 -18.68 12.34
N ALA A 96 -7.67 -17.81 12.81
CA ALA A 96 -8.03 -16.69 13.69
C ALA A 96 -9.04 -15.73 13.05
N LEU A 97 -8.97 -15.52 11.71
CA LEU A 97 -9.86 -14.60 11.00
C LEU A 97 -11.34 -14.99 11.10
N ASP A 98 -11.65 -16.29 11.14
CA ASP A 98 -13.03 -16.79 11.20
C ASP A 98 -13.63 -16.70 12.61
N LYS A 99 -12.77 -16.46 13.63
CA LYS A 99 -13.16 -16.28 15.03
C LYS A 99 -13.44 -14.82 15.37
N LEU A 100 -13.14 -13.89 14.47
CA LEU A 100 -13.32 -12.46 14.71
C LEU A 100 -14.81 -12.08 14.71
N ASN A 101 -15.29 -11.57 15.84
CA ASN A 101 -16.61 -10.98 15.93
C ASN A 101 -16.61 -9.55 15.40
N MET A 102 -16.53 -9.39 14.07
CA MET A 102 -16.54 -8.08 13.43
C MET A 102 -17.48 -8.00 12.23
N PRO A 103 -17.98 -6.79 11.87
CA PRO A 103 -18.80 -6.61 10.69
C PRO A 103 -18.12 -7.13 9.41
N PRO A 104 -18.86 -7.77 8.48
CA PRO A 104 -18.29 -8.37 7.26
C PRO A 104 -17.47 -7.41 6.41
N PHE A 105 -17.81 -6.11 6.40
CA PHE A 105 -17.02 -5.12 5.66
C PHE A 105 -15.63 -4.88 6.29
N LYS A 106 -15.51 -4.87 7.62
CA LYS A 106 -14.22 -4.74 8.30
C LYS A 106 -13.35 -5.97 8.06
N LEU A 107 -13.95 -7.16 8.11
CA LEU A 107 -13.25 -8.40 7.81
C LEU A 107 -12.71 -8.42 6.38
N ARG A 108 -13.51 -7.97 5.40
CA ARG A 108 -13.04 -7.82 4.01
C ARG A 108 -11.85 -6.88 3.88
N VAL A 109 -11.87 -5.74 4.57
CA VAL A 109 -10.73 -4.80 4.61
C VAL A 109 -9.50 -5.47 5.23
N LEU A 110 -9.67 -6.23 6.31
CA LEU A 110 -8.58 -6.93 6.97
C LEU A 110 -7.97 -8.03 6.05
N LYS A 111 -8.80 -8.85 5.41
CA LYS A 111 -8.38 -9.87 4.43
C LYS A 111 -7.64 -9.25 3.23
N SER A 112 -8.13 -8.11 2.75
CA SER A 112 -7.46 -7.33 1.69
C SER A 112 -6.07 -6.85 2.12
N LYS A 113 -5.95 -6.30 3.34
CA LYS A 113 -4.65 -5.91 3.92
C LYS A 113 -3.71 -7.10 4.10
N LEU A 114 -4.21 -8.22 4.60
CA LEU A 114 -3.43 -9.44 4.80
C LEU A 114 -2.87 -9.99 3.47
N TYR A 115 -3.67 -9.98 2.41
CA TYR A 115 -3.19 -10.35 1.09
C TYR A 115 -2.03 -9.48 0.62
N GLN A 116 -2.04 -8.17 0.91
CA GLN A 116 -0.91 -7.30 0.59
C GLN A 116 0.35 -7.68 1.38
N VAL A 117 0.22 -8.06 2.66
CA VAL A 117 1.36 -8.54 3.48
C VAL A 117 1.94 -9.82 2.89
N HIS A 118 1.08 -10.77 2.53
CA HIS A 118 1.47 -12.01 1.86
C HIS A 118 2.18 -11.77 0.53
N LEU A 119 1.59 -10.92 -0.32
CA LEU A 119 2.15 -10.58 -1.63
C LEU A 119 3.52 -9.90 -1.50
N ASP A 120 3.71 -9.00 -0.53
CA ASP A 120 5.02 -8.39 -0.29
C ASP A 120 6.06 -9.46 0.07
N CYS A 121 5.69 -10.43 0.92
CA CYS A 121 6.59 -11.52 1.28
C CYS A 121 6.97 -12.38 0.07
N GLU A 122 6.00 -12.71 -0.79
CA GLU A 122 6.24 -13.45 -2.04
C GLU A 122 7.17 -12.69 -2.99
N LEU A 123 6.89 -11.41 -3.25
CA LEU A 123 7.68 -10.56 -4.14
C LEU A 123 9.08 -10.22 -3.60
N ASN A 124 9.35 -10.53 -2.33
CA ASN A 124 10.66 -10.42 -1.68
C ASN A 124 11.37 -11.77 -1.54
N ASP A 125 10.87 -12.84 -2.15
CA ASP A 125 11.41 -14.20 -2.05
C ASP A 125 11.59 -14.66 -0.59
N ARG A 126 10.68 -14.22 0.30
CA ARG A 126 10.72 -14.60 1.71
C ARG A 126 10.39 -16.09 1.87
N SER A 127 10.88 -16.66 2.98
CA SER A 127 10.61 -18.03 3.43
C SER A 127 9.12 -18.37 3.38
N SER A 128 8.80 -19.63 3.10
CA SER A 128 7.42 -20.11 3.02
C SER A 128 6.64 -20.01 4.32
N GLU A 129 7.33 -19.86 5.46
CA GLU A 129 6.69 -19.58 6.76
C GLU A 129 5.95 -18.23 6.77
N PHE A 130 6.34 -17.29 5.91
CA PHE A 130 5.72 -15.97 5.75
C PHE A 130 4.69 -15.95 4.61
N ARG A 131 3.95 -17.05 4.44
CA ARG A 131 2.93 -17.20 3.40
C ARG A 131 1.60 -17.64 3.99
N LEU A 132 0.52 -17.27 3.31
CA LEU A 132 -0.80 -17.79 3.63
C LEU A 132 -0.88 -19.26 3.19
N SER A 133 -1.71 -20.04 3.87
CA SER A 133 -2.15 -21.32 3.33
C SER A 133 -2.89 -21.09 2.00
N SER A 134 -2.79 -22.01 1.05
CA SER A 134 -3.36 -21.85 -0.30
C SER A 134 -4.85 -21.50 -0.29
N ALA A 135 -5.66 -22.13 0.58
CA ALA A 135 -7.08 -21.82 0.68
C ALA A 135 -7.35 -20.38 1.17
N LEU A 136 -6.56 -19.90 2.13
CA LEU A 136 -6.67 -18.56 2.66
C LEU A 136 -6.13 -17.50 1.69
N GLU A 137 -5.05 -17.83 0.98
CA GLU A 137 -4.51 -17.01 -0.12
C GLU A 137 -5.58 -16.74 -1.18
N ASP A 138 -6.21 -17.79 -1.71
CA ASP A 138 -7.26 -17.69 -2.73
C ASP A 138 -8.45 -16.86 -2.25
N GLU A 139 -8.83 -17.02 -0.99
CA GLU A 139 -9.89 -16.21 -0.39
C GLU A 139 -9.49 -14.74 -0.28
N CYS A 140 -8.34 -14.46 0.33
CA CYS A 140 -7.86 -13.11 0.53
C CYS A 140 -7.59 -12.40 -0.80
N LYS A 141 -7.07 -13.10 -1.82
CA LYS A 141 -6.89 -12.60 -3.19
C LYS A 141 -8.21 -12.21 -3.84
N ARG A 142 -9.23 -13.06 -3.75
CA ARG A 142 -10.58 -12.74 -4.29
C ARG A 142 -11.19 -11.51 -3.61
N VAL A 143 -11.06 -11.41 -2.29
CA VAL A 143 -11.53 -10.24 -1.53
C VAL A 143 -10.76 -8.98 -1.94
N PHE A 144 -9.44 -9.08 -2.11
CA PHE A 144 -8.58 -8.01 -2.55
C PHE A 144 -8.97 -7.51 -3.96
N ASP A 145 -9.09 -8.40 -4.95
CA ASP A 145 -9.50 -8.07 -6.31
C ASP A 145 -10.89 -7.38 -6.34
N ALA A 146 -11.87 -7.92 -5.60
CA ALA A 146 -13.18 -7.30 -5.48
C ALA A 146 -13.13 -5.88 -4.85
N HIS A 147 -12.21 -5.66 -3.91
CA HIS A 147 -11.98 -4.35 -3.32
C HIS A 147 -11.33 -3.38 -4.32
N GLN A 148 -10.33 -3.83 -5.08
CA GLN A 148 -9.67 -3.03 -6.12
C GLN A 148 -10.66 -2.60 -7.21
N LYS A 149 -11.54 -3.49 -7.65
CA LYS A 149 -12.57 -3.17 -8.67
C LYS A 149 -13.59 -2.11 -8.23
N LYS A 150 -13.90 -2.04 -6.93
CA LYS A 150 -14.83 -1.05 -6.37
C LYS A 150 -14.20 0.31 -6.11
N GLY A 151 -12.88 0.36 -5.95
CA GLY A 151 -12.14 1.59 -5.64
C GLY A 151 -11.99 2.59 -6.79
N LYS A 152 -12.59 2.34 -7.96
CA LYS A 152 -12.54 3.25 -9.11
C LYS A 152 -13.24 4.58 -8.76
N SER A 153 -12.45 5.58 -8.35
CA SER A 153 -12.88 6.97 -8.20
C SER A 153 -12.39 7.85 -9.36
N SER A 154 -11.51 7.36 -10.22
CA SER A 154 -11.01 8.08 -11.39
C SER A 154 -12.15 8.26 -12.40
N SER A 155 -12.40 9.53 -12.77
CA SER A 155 -13.50 9.86 -13.67
C SER A 155 -13.23 9.32 -15.08
N PHE A 156 -14.29 8.90 -15.78
CA PHE A 156 -14.22 8.52 -17.20
C PHE A 156 -13.52 9.59 -18.06
N ARG A 157 -13.73 10.87 -17.71
CA ARG A 157 -13.07 12.01 -18.36
C ARG A 157 -11.54 11.92 -18.24
N LEU A 158 -11.02 11.61 -17.05
CA LEU A 158 -9.57 11.57 -16.84
C LEU A 158 -8.93 10.42 -17.62
N HIS A 159 -9.56 9.24 -17.62
CA HIS A 159 -9.13 8.12 -18.45
C HIS A 159 -9.08 8.51 -19.94
N HIS A 160 -10.12 9.19 -20.44
CA HIS A 160 -10.14 9.67 -21.82
C HIS A 160 -8.99 10.66 -22.09
N LEU A 161 -8.77 11.65 -21.22
CA LEU A 161 -7.69 12.64 -21.40
C LEU A 161 -6.31 11.98 -21.49
N VAL A 162 -6.03 11.00 -20.62
CA VAL A 162 -4.77 10.26 -20.62
C VAL A 162 -4.66 9.40 -21.88
N SER A 163 -5.71 8.66 -22.23
CA SER A 163 -5.71 7.77 -23.41
C SER A 163 -5.49 8.58 -24.69
N SER A 164 -6.19 9.70 -24.88
CA SER A 164 -6.00 10.57 -26.05
C SER A 164 -4.57 11.10 -26.15
N ALA A 165 -3.96 11.49 -25.03
CA ALA A 165 -2.57 11.95 -25.04
C ALA A 165 -1.59 10.80 -25.36
N LEU A 166 -1.85 9.58 -24.88
CA LEU A 166 -1.04 8.40 -25.25
C LEU A 166 -1.19 8.02 -26.72
N ASP A 167 -2.40 8.14 -27.28
CA ASP A 167 -2.67 7.88 -28.70
C ASP A 167 -1.88 8.83 -29.60
N GLU A 168 -1.83 10.13 -29.27
CA GLU A 168 -0.99 11.12 -29.98
C GLU A 168 0.51 10.84 -29.86
N ILE A 169 0.95 10.29 -28.72
CA ILE A 169 2.34 9.82 -28.53
C ILE A 169 2.62 8.54 -29.36
N GLY A 170 1.59 7.86 -29.85
CA GLY A 170 1.70 6.58 -30.56
C GLY A 170 1.86 5.38 -29.63
N LEU A 171 1.38 5.48 -28.38
CA LEU A 171 1.44 4.42 -27.38
C LEU A 171 0.07 3.73 -27.22
N GLU A 172 -0.04 2.51 -27.76
CA GLU A 172 -1.23 1.68 -27.58
C GLU A 172 -1.50 1.42 -26.09
N ASN A 173 -2.72 1.73 -25.65
CA ASN A 173 -3.11 1.72 -24.25
C ASN A 173 -4.45 1.03 -24.01
N GLU A 174 -4.66 0.60 -22.77
CA GLU A 174 -5.91 0.00 -22.30
C GLU A 174 -6.34 0.68 -21.00
N THR A 175 -7.65 0.90 -20.86
CA THR A 175 -8.25 1.40 -19.62
C THR A 175 -9.01 0.25 -18.97
N SER A 176 -8.66 -0.11 -17.74
CA SER A 176 -9.14 -1.30 -17.02
C SER A 176 -8.35 -2.60 -17.29
N PHE A 177 -7.13 -2.67 -16.75
CA PHE A 177 -6.32 -3.88 -16.77
C PHE A 177 -6.24 -4.53 -15.39
N ALA A 178 -6.44 -5.84 -15.30
CA ALA A 178 -6.25 -6.61 -14.07
C ALA A 178 -4.90 -7.32 -14.10
N ALA A 179 -3.99 -6.94 -13.20
CA ALA A 179 -2.72 -7.62 -13.02
C ALA A 179 -2.90 -8.98 -12.34
N GLU A 180 -2.00 -9.93 -12.62
CA GLU A 180 -2.04 -11.31 -12.09
C GLU A 180 -2.07 -11.38 -10.55
N ALA A 181 -1.46 -10.39 -9.90
CA ALA A 181 -1.46 -10.24 -8.45
C ALA A 181 -2.77 -9.69 -7.86
N GLY A 182 -3.82 -9.48 -8.67
CA GLY A 182 -5.12 -8.98 -8.22
C GLY A 182 -5.22 -7.45 -8.13
N TYR A 183 -4.16 -6.72 -8.49
CA TYR A 183 -4.22 -5.27 -8.63
C TYR A 183 -5.00 -4.88 -9.89
N HIS A 184 -5.80 -3.82 -9.78
CA HIS A 184 -6.43 -3.19 -10.93
C HIS A 184 -5.68 -1.92 -11.32
N LEU A 185 -5.35 -1.75 -12.59
CA LEU A 185 -4.57 -0.62 -13.10
C LEU A 185 -5.49 0.31 -13.89
N ASP A 186 -5.28 1.62 -13.74
CA ASP A 186 -6.15 2.63 -14.35
C ASP A 186 -5.96 2.73 -15.87
N VAL A 187 -4.73 3.04 -16.29
CA VAL A 187 -4.34 3.07 -17.71
C VAL A 187 -3.04 2.29 -17.85
N VAL A 188 -2.93 1.44 -18.85
CA VAL A 188 -1.72 0.65 -19.09
C VAL A 188 -1.29 0.71 -20.54
N ALA A 189 0.01 0.52 -20.76
CA ALA A 189 0.58 0.15 -22.05
C ALA A 189 1.24 -1.23 -21.90
N PRO A 190 0.49 -2.33 -22.13
CA PRO A 190 0.92 -3.67 -21.73
C PRO A 190 2.20 -4.14 -22.41
N LYS A 191 2.38 -3.78 -23.70
CA LYS A 191 3.57 -4.15 -24.49
C LYS A 191 4.86 -3.59 -23.88
N GLN A 192 4.81 -2.37 -23.35
CA GLN A 192 5.95 -1.69 -22.73
C GLN A 192 6.06 -2.01 -21.22
N LYS A 193 5.04 -2.67 -20.64
CA LYS A 193 4.86 -2.87 -19.20
C LYS A 193 4.82 -1.55 -18.43
N ILE A 194 4.06 -0.58 -18.94
CA ILE A 194 3.85 0.71 -18.26
C ILE A 194 2.45 0.72 -17.65
N ALA A 195 2.35 1.16 -16.40
CA ALA A 195 1.09 1.41 -15.71
C ALA A 195 1.06 2.89 -15.29
N ILE A 196 -0.02 3.58 -15.63
CA ILE A 196 -0.29 4.96 -15.21
C ILE A 196 -1.44 4.91 -14.22
N GLU A 197 -1.14 5.26 -12.98
CA GLU A 197 -2.08 5.27 -11.85
C GLU A 197 -2.62 6.69 -11.66
N LEU A 198 -3.94 6.84 -11.72
CA LEU A 198 -4.63 8.12 -11.69
C LEU A 198 -5.02 8.46 -10.25
N ASN A 199 -4.16 9.18 -9.55
CA ASN A 199 -4.33 9.48 -8.15
C ASN A 199 -5.08 10.81 -7.96
N PRO A 200 -6.28 10.82 -7.35
CA PRO A 200 -6.94 12.05 -6.91
C PRO A 200 -6.20 12.73 -5.76
N SER A 201 -6.57 13.98 -5.45
CA SER A 201 -6.05 14.74 -4.31
C SER A 201 -6.09 13.99 -2.96
N ASP A 202 -7.03 13.06 -2.76
CA ASP A 202 -7.16 12.26 -1.53
C ASP A 202 -6.03 11.21 -1.35
N CYS A 203 -5.23 10.99 -2.39
CA CYS A 203 -4.04 10.13 -2.34
C CYS A 203 -2.77 10.89 -1.92
N TYR A 204 -2.86 12.21 -1.78
CA TYR A 204 -1.75 13.08 -1.46
C TYR A 204 -1.99 13.83 -0.15
N GLN A 205 -0.90 14.19 0.53
CA GLN A 205 -0.96 15.13 1.63
C GLN A 205 -1.42 16.50 1.11
N ALA A 206 -2.25 17.18 1.90
CA ALA A 206 -2.59 18.56 1.63
C ALA A 206 -1.31 19.41 1.67
N LEU A 207 -1.04 20.13 0.59
CA LEU A 207 0.05 21.11 0.53
C LEU A 207 -0.44 22.39 1.21
N GLU A 208 0.42 22.99 2.03
CA GLU A 208 0.18 24.35 2.51
C GLU A 208 0.30 25.34 1.33
N PRO A 209 -0.38 26.51 1.35
CA PRO A 209 -0.35 27.47 0.25
C PRO A 209 1.05 27.98 -0.15
N ALA A 210 2.02 27.89 0.76
CA ALA A 210 3.42 28.24 0.49
C ALA A 210 4.20 27.13 -0.25
N GLU A 211 3.57 25.99 -0.53
CA GLU A 211 4.19 24.78 -1.08
C GLU A 211 3.53 24.32 -2.39
N GLU A 212 2.71 25.16 -3.03
CA GLU A 212 2.01 24.83 -4.27
C GLU A 212 2.96 24.37 -5.40
N ASP A 213 4.18 24.91 -5.44
CA ASP A 213 5.23 24.55 -6.40
C ASP A 213 5.94 23.22 -6.10
N LYS A 214 5.69 22.60 -4.93
CA LYS A 214 6.32 21.32 -4.57
C LYS A 214 5.59 20.15 -5.24
N ASP A 215 6.33 19.07 -5.45
CA ASP A 215 5.73 17.81 -5.88
C ASP A 215 4.84 17.25 -4.75
N PRO A 216 3.63 16.77 -5.09
CA PRO A 216 2.66 16.32 -4.12
C PRO A 216 3.13 15.01 -3.47
N VAL A 217 3.02 14.93 -2.15
CA VAL A 217 3.53 13.79 -1.37
C VAL A 217 2.46 12.72 -1.25
N SER A 218 2.71 11.53 -1.80
CA SER A 218 1.80 10.39 -1.74
C SER A 218 1.72 9.77 -0.34
N PHE A 219 0.52 9.31 0.04
CA PHE A 219 0.34 8.43 1.21
C PHE A 219 0.92 7.03 0.96
N GLY A 220 1.26 6.32 2.04
CA GLY A 220 1.98 5.03 1.96
C GLY A 220 1.27 3.92 1.16
N PHE A 221 -0.04 4.00 0.95
CA PHE A 221 -0.77 2.99 0.17
C PHE A 221 -0.53 3.10 -1.35
N GLY A 222 -0.36 4.31 -1.89
CA GLY A 222 -0.04 4.53 -3.30
C GLY A 222 1.33 3.95 -3.62
N ASP A 223 2.29 4.22 -2.74
CA ASP A 223 3.65 3.68 -2.84
C ASP A 223 3.71 2.16 -2.75
N LEU A 224 2.90 1.54 -1.87
CA LEU A 224 2.87 0.09 -1.74
C LEU A 224 2.41 -0.60 -3.03
N LYS A 225 1.34 -0.09 -3.66
CA LYS A 225 0.86 -0.61 -4.95
C LYS A 225 1.92 -0.46 -6.02
N ALA A 226 2.49 0.75 -6.17
CA ALA A 226 3.54 1.00 -7.14
C ALA A 226 4.73 0.04 -6.96
N ARG A 227 5.21 -0.13 -5.73
CA ARG A 227 6.35 -1.00 -5.40
C ARG A 227 6.08 -2.48 -5.70
N HIS A 228 4.86 -2.98 -5.45
CA HIS A 228 4.48 -4.34 -5.82
C HIS A 228 4.48 -4.53 -7.34
N LEU A 229 3.89 -3.58 -8.08
CA LEU A 229 3.85 -3.62 -9.54
C LEU A 229 5.26 -3.51 -10.15
N GLU A 230 6.13 -2.68 -9.59
CA GLU A 230 7.54 -2.56 -10.00
C GLU A 230 8.29 -3.88 -9.85
N ARG A 231 8.06 -4.61 -8.74
CA ARG A 231 8.63 -5.96 -8.55
C ARG A 231 8.07 -6.99 -9.52
N LEU A 232 6.82 -6.82 -9.96
CA LEU A 232 6.20 -7.58 -11.03
C LEU A 232 6.66 -7.14 -12.44
N GLY A 233 7.64 -6.23 -12.52
CA GLY A 233 8.29 -5.80 -13.76
C GLY A 233 7.58 -4.66 -14.49
N TRP A 234 6.60 -4.02 -13.86
CA TRP A 234 5.94 -2.83 -14.41
C TRP A 234 6.77 -1.56 -14.13
N THR A 235 6.72 -0.62 -15.06
CA THR A 235 7.08 0.77 -14.82
C THR A 235 5.81 1.50 -14.39
N VAL A 236 5.79 2.05 -13.18
CA VAL A 236 4.60 2.73 -12.63
C VAL A 236 4.80 4.24 -12.67
N ILE A 237 3.85 4.94 -13.29
CA ILE A 237 3.76 6.40 -13.29
C ILE A 237 2.58 6.77 -12.41
N GLN A 238 2.85 7.43 -11.29
CA GLN A 238 1.81 8.00 -10.43
C GLN A 238 1.43 9.38 -10.98
N LEU A 239 0.28 9.48 -11.64
CA LEU A 239 -0.19 10.72 -12.25
C LEU A 239 -1.14 11.45 -11.30
N HIS A 240 -0.82 12.69 -10.95
CA HIS A 240 -1.70 13.53 -10.16
C HIS A 240 -2.89 13.98 -11.01
N ALA A 241 -4.07 13.40 -10.73
CA ALA A 241 -5.28 13.56 -11.52
C ALA A 241 -5.68 15.03 -11.73
N ASP A 242 -5.71 15.82 -10.65
CA ASP A 242 -6.23 17.19 -10.71
C ASP A 242 -5.30 18.12 -11.51
N ARG A 243 -3.98 18.04 -11.27
CA ARG A 243 -2.97 18.77 -12.05
C ARG A 243 -3.03 18.41 -13.54
N PHE A 244 -3.17 17.12 -13.87
CA PHE A 244 -3.27 16.69 -15.27
C PHE A 244 -4.57 17.18 -15.94
N GLN A 245 -5.68 17.20 -15.20
CA GLN A 245 -6.95 17.69 -15.70
C GLN A 245 -6.93 19.20 -15.98
N GLN A 246 -6.15 19.97 -15.21
CA GLN A 246 -5.98 21.42 -15.34
C GLN A 246 -5.13 21.86 -16.54
N LEU A 247 -4.36 20.96 -17.17
CA LEU A 247 -3.63 21.28 -18.39
C LEU A 247 -4.62 21.72 -19.49
N ASP A 248 -4.38 22.86 -20.15
CA ASP A 248 -5.39 23.45 -21.02
C ASP A 248 -5.56 22.65 -22.32
N THR A 249 -4.46 22.37 -23.01
CA THR A 249 -4.49 21.79 -24.36
C THR A 249 -4.14 20.30 -24.40
N LEU A 250 -4.43 19.65 -25.52
CA LEU A 250 -3.95 18.28 -25.76
C LEU A 250 -2.41 18.25 -25.88
N GLU A 251 -1.82 19.28 -26.49
CA GLU A 251 -0.37 19.42 -26.63
C GLU A 251 0.34 19.48 -25.27
N ASP A 252 -0.19 20.25 -24.31
CA ASP A 252 0.35 20.31 -22.94
C ASP A 252 0.32 18.95 -22.26
N ARG A 253 -0.79 18.21 -22.45
CA ARG A 253 -0.96 16.86 -21.89
C ARG A 253 0.00 15.85 -22.52
N VAL A 254 0.18 15.93 -23.84
CA VAL A 254 1.14 15.10 -24.60
C VAL A 254 2.56 15.38 -24.13
N MET A 255 2.94 16.66 -24.02
CA MET A 255 4.27 17.06 -23.54
C MET A 255 4.51 16.57 -22.12
N HIS A 256 3.52 16.75 -21.23
CA HIS A 256 3.62 16.30 -19.83
C HIS A 256 3.77 14.77 -19.72
N LEU A 257 2.92 13.98 -20.39
CA LEU A 257 3.03 12.52 -20.37
C LEU A 257 4.32 12.03 -21.04
N SER A 258 4.76 12.67 -22.13
CA SER A 258 6.01 12.32 -22.80
C SER A 258 7.22 12.48 -21.86
N MET A 259 7.27 13.60 -21.13
CA MET A 259 8.30 13.82 -20.11
C MET A 259 8.27 12.74 -19.02
N LEU A 260 7.08 12.40 -18.49
CA LEU A 260 6.96 11.35 -17.47
C LEU A 260 7.38 9.98 -18.00
N LEU A 261 7.01 9.64 -19.24
CA LEU A 261 7.40 8.39 -19.90
C LEU A 261 8.93 8.33 -20.13
N GLU A 262 9.55 9.45 -20.50
CA GLU A 262 11.00 9.54 -20.67
C GLU A 262 11.73 9.34 -19.34
N ILE A 263 11.32 10.06 -18.29
CA ILE A 263 11.86 9.91 -16.93
C ILE A 263 11.75 8.45 -16.48
N ALA A 264 10.58 7.85 -16.62
CA ALA A 264 10.32 6.47 -16.20
C ALA A 264 11.15 5.44 -17.00
N SER A 265 11.39 5.71 -18.29
CA SER A 265 12.25 4.88 -19.15
C SER A 265 13.74 5.00 -18.79
N ALA A 266 14.21 6.21 -18.46
CA ALA A 266 15.59 6.45 -18.04
C ALA A 266 15.92 5.69 -16.75
N TYR A 267 15.03 5.72 -15.74
CA TYR A 267 15.19 4.97 -14.49
C TYR A 267 15.27 3.45 -14.71
N ARG A 268 14.49 2.91 -15.66
CA ARG A 268 14.51 1.48 -16.00
C ARG A 268 15.85 1.04 -16.58
N THR A 269 16.50 1.90 -17.36
CA THR A 269 17.80 1.60 -17.97
C THR A 269 18.92 1.59 -16.93
N GLN A 270 18.86 2.49 -15.94
CA GLN A 270 19.82 2.54 -14.83
C GLN A 270 19.66 1.40 -13.81
N SER A 271 18.43 0.93 -13.56
CA SER A 271 18.21 -0.19 -12.63
C SER A 271 18.66 -1.54 -13.21
N LYS A 272 18.59 -1.70 -14.54
CA LYS A 272 19.11 -2.87 -15.26
C LYS A 272 20.63 -2.92 -15.36
N SER A 273 21.32 -1.79 -15.31
CA SER A 273 22.80 -1.75 -15.37
C SER A 273 23.47 -1.94 -14.00
N ARG A 274 22.70 -1.96 -12.91
CA ARG A 274 23.18 -2.14 -11.53
C ARG A 274 22.91 -3.54 -10.94
N LYS A 275 22.27 -4.43 -11.69
CA LYS A 275 22.13 -5.86 -11.38
C LYS A 275 23.14 -6.66 -12.16
#